data_AF-A0A947A365-F1
#
_entry.id   AF-A0A947A365-F1
#
_cell.length_a   1.000
_cell.length_b   1.000
_cell.length_c   1.000
_cell.angle_alpha   90.00
_cell.angle_beta   90.00
_cell.angle_gamma   90.00
#
_symmetry.space_group_name_H-M   'P 1'
#
loop_
_entity.id
_entity.type
_entity.pdbx_description
1 polymer ?
#
loop_
_entity_poly.entity_id
_entity_poly.type
_entity_poly.pdbx_seq_one_letter_code
_entity_poly.pdbx_strand_id
1 'polypeptide(L)' 'MKETKTILLNSRPKGKPESSDFKFETEQVTELESGQVLLSAKYVSVDPYLRGRMSDAKS' A
#
# COMPACT_ATOMS: atom_id res chain seq x y z
N MET A 1 -16.04 1.33 -11.14
CA MET A 1 -14.94 2.21 -10.66
C MET A 1 -13.79 1.98 -11.62
N LYS A 2 -13.39 3.00 -12.39
CA LYS A 2 -12.28 2.86 -13.34
C LYS A 2 -10.92 3.12 -12.68
N GLU A 3 -10.91 3.85 -11.57
CA GLU A 3 -9.70 4.26 -10.88
C GLU A 3 -9.78 3.98 -9.37
N THR A 4 -8.63 3.72 -8.75
CA THR A 4 -8.45 3.52 -7.31
C THR A 4 -7.29 4.38 -6.80
N LYS A 5 -7.32 4.77 -5.53
CA LYS A 5 -6.21 5.46 -4.87
C LYS A 5 -5.29 4.45 -4.20
N THR A 6 -4.00 4.57 -4.45
CA THR A 6 -2.97 3.66 -3.91
C THR A 6 -1.99 4.46 -3.06
N ILE A 7 -1.53 3.85 -1.96
CA ILE A 7 -0.45 4.37 -1.13
C ILE A 7 0.74 3.43 -1.30
N LEU A 8 1.78 3.92 -1.97
CA LEU A 8 2.98 3.16 -2.27
C LEU A 8 4.09 3.51 -1.29
N LEU A 9 4.96 2.54 -1.01
CA LEU A 9 6.22 2.79 -0.31
C LEU A 9 7.21 3.40 -1.30
N ASN A 10 7.43 4.71 -1.18
CA ASN A 10 8.31 5.49 -2.05
C ASN A 10 9.78 5.33 -1.66
N SER A 11 10.05 5.35 -0.36
CA SER A 11 11.37 5.10 0.21
C SER A 11 11.27 4.35 1.53
N ARG A 12 12.34 3.66 1.92
CA ARG A 12 12.39 2.96 3.19
C ARG A 12 12.74 3.94 4.32
N PRO A 13 11.92 4.02 5.37
CA PRO A 13 12.17 4.93 6.48
C PRO A 13 13.50 4.65 7.19
N LYS A 14 14.27 5.71 7.40
CA LYS A 14 15.40 5.71 8.34
C LYS A 14 14.91 6.23 9.68
N GLY A 15 14.71 5.33 10.65
CA GLY A 15 14.06 5.67 11.92
C GLY A 15 12.54 5.73 11.80
N LYS A 16 11.94 6.85 12.23
CA LYS A 16 10.49 7.09 12.19
C LYS A 16 10.05 7.37 10.73
N PRO A 17 8.95 6.76 10.25
CA PRO A 17 8.40 7.08 8.92
C PRO A 17 8.04 8.54 8.78
N GLU A 18 8.38 9.10 7.62
CA GLU A 18 8.00 10.45 7.21
C GLU A 18 7.00 10.40 6.05
N SER A 19 6.28 11.49 5.79
CA SER A 19 5.31 11.54 4.69
C SER A 19 5.98 11.33 3.32
N SER A 20 7.25 11.70 3.18
CA SER A 20 8.08 11.50 1.97
C SER A 20 8.38 10.03 1.66
N ASP A 21 8.27 9.14 2.67
CA ASP A 21 8.42 7.70 2.49
C ASP A 21 7.25 7.06 1.75
N PHE A 22 6.15 7.79 1.58
CA PHE A 22 4.93 7.32 0.92
C PHE A 22 4.59 8.15 -0.31
N LYS A 23 4.06 7.50 -1.33
CA LYS A 23 3.54 8.15 -2.53
C LYS A 23 2.06 7.83 -2.69
N PHE A 24 1.26 8.86 -2.93
CA PHE A 24 -0.17 8.73 -3.19
C PHE A 24 -0.42 8.85 -4.68
N GLU A 25 -1.03 7.84 -5.28
CA GLU A 25 -1.32 7.81 -6.71
C GLU A 25 -2.74 7.35 -6.99
N THR A 26 -3.20 7.63 -8.21
CA THR A 26 -4.45 7.10 -8.74
C THR A 26 -4.11 6.14 -9.88
N GLU A 27 -4.59 4.91 -9.79
CA GLU A 27 -4.31 3.84 -10.76
C GLU A 27 -5.62 3.34 -11.38
N GLN A 28 -5.56 2.84 -12.62
CA GLN A 28 -6.71 2.20 -13.25
C GLN A 28 -6.94 0.82 -12.63
N VAL A 29 -8.20 0.47 -12.39
CA VAL A 29 -8.58 -0.87 -11.93
C VAL A 29 -8.49 -1.82 -13.12
N THR A 30 -7.63 -2.83 -13.01
CA THR A 30 -7.45 -3.86 -14.06
C THR A 30 -8.66 -4.79 -14.15
N GLU A 31 -8.86 -5.39 -15.32
CA GLU A 31 -9.89 -6.42 -15.49
C GLU A 31 -9.59 -7.65 -14.63
N LEU A 32 -10.66 -8.27 -14.11
CA LEU A 32 -10.56 -9.46 -13.29
C LEU A 32 -10.34 -10.71 -14.14
N GLU A 33 -9.47 -11.59 -13.67
CA GLU A 33 -9.31 -12.94 -14.20
C GLU A 33 -10.23 -13.95 -13.50
N SER A 34 -10.38 -15.14 -14.08
CA SER A 34 -11.19 -16.21 -13.50
C SER A 34 -10.70 -16.58 -12.10
N GLY A 35 -11.63 -16.60 -11.13
CA GLY A 35 -11.35 -16.90 -9.72
C GLY A 35 -10.89 -15.70 -8.88
N GLN A 36 -10.74 -14.51 -9.46
CA GLN A 36 -10.42 -13.29 -8.72
C GLN A 36 -11.69 -12.56 -8.23
N VAL A 37 -11.53 -11.73 -7.19
CA VAL A 37 -12.59 -10.85 -6.69
C VAL A 37 -12.07 -9.42 -6.56
N LEU A 38 -12.89 -8.44 -6.96
CA LEU A 38 -12.58 -7.03 -6.75
C LEU A 38 -13.21 -6.55 -5.45
N LEU A 39 -12.39 -6.00 -4.55
CA LEU A 39 -12.83 -5.47 -3.26
C LEU A 39 -12.62 -3.96 -3.20
N SER A 40 -13.54 -3.26 -2.53
CA SER A 40 -13.39 -1.85 -2.18
C SER A 40 -13.09 -1.73 -0.69
N ALA A 41 -11.90 -1.22 -0.36
CA ALA A 41 -11.48 -1.05 1.03
C ALA A 41 -12.32 0.05 1.70
N LYS A 42 -12.99 -0.29 2.82
CA LYS A 42 -13.72 0.68 3.66
C LYS A 42 -12.86 1.21 4.81
N TYR A 43 -11.98 0.37 5.32
CA TYR A 43 -11.09 0.66 6.45
C TYR A 43 -9.74 -0.02 6.22
N VAL A 44 -8.69 0.59 6.77
CA VAL A 44 -7.32 0.06 6.74
C VAL A 44 -6.80 0.07 8.17
N SER A 45 -6.32 -1.07 8.64
CA SER A 45 -5.67 -1.16 9.95
C SER A 45 -4.26 -0.58 9.89
N VAL A 46 -3.86 0.15 10.92
CA VAL A 46 -2.51 0.70 11.04
C VAL A 46 -1.89 0.16 12.32
N ASP A 47 -1.02 -0.83 12.16
CA ASP A 47 -0.46 -1.61 13.27
C ASP A 47 1.06 -1.41 13.38
N PRO A 48 1.65 -1.48 14.60
CA PRO A 48 3.09 -1.28 14.80
C PRO A 48 3.98 -2.22 13.97
N TYR A 49 3.52 -3.44 13.66
CA TYR A 49 4.30 -4.41 12.89
C TYR A 49 4.57 -3.95 11.45
N LEU A 50 3.77 -3.03 10.89
CA LEU A 50 3.97 -2.47 9.56
C LEU A 50 5.35 -1.82 9.42
N ARG A 51 5.88 -1.24 10.51
CA ARG A 51 7.24 -0.69 10.51
C ARG A 51 8.30 -1.73 10.16
N GLY A 52 8.14 -2.97 10.63
CA GLY A 52 9.04 -4.07 10.29
C GLY A 52 8.94 -4.46 8.81
N ARG A 53 7.72 -4.45 8.25
CA ARG A 53 7.45 -4.77 6.83
C ARG A 53 8.03 -3.75 5.84
N MET A 54 8.26 -2.52 6.29
CA MET A 54 8.91 -1.47 5.50
C MET A 54 10.45 -1.60 5.46
N SER A 55 11.04 -2.50 6.25
CA SER A 55 12.48 -2.75 6.28
C SER A 55 12.95 -3.65 5.13
N ASP A 56 14.25 -3.56 4.77
CA ASP A 56 14.95 -4.51 3.89
C ASP A 56 15.50 -5.73 4.66
N ALA A 57 15.34 -5.77 5.97
CA ALA A 57 15.79 -6.90 6.79
C ALA A 57 15.06 -8.19 6.38
N LYS A 58 15.78 -9.31 6.33
CA LYS A 58 15.18 -10.63 6.11
C LYS A 58 14.13 -10.90 7.19
N SER A 59 12.95 -11.36 6.73
CA SER A 59 11.88 -11.87 7.59
C SER A 59 12.20 -13.28 8.10
#